data_AF-A0A7C5DE62-F1
#
_entry.id   AF-A0A7C5DE62-F1
#
_cell.length_a   1.000
_cell.length_b   1.000
_cell.length_c   1.000
_cell.angle_alpha   90.00
_cell.angle_beta   90.00
_cell.angle_gamma   90.00
#
_symmetry.space_group_name_H-M   'P 1'
#
loop_
_entity.id
_entity.type
_entity.pdbx_description
1 polymer ?
#
loop_
_entity_poly.entity_id
_entity_poly.type
_entity_poly.pdbx_seq_one_letter_code
_entity_poly.pdbx_strand_id
1 'polypeptide(L)'
;MQQLTPLDIAFIAGYLLLTLLVGLFFSRRASENVGEFFLSGRKLPWWIAGTGMVATTFAADTPLAVAGFVARNGIAGNWVWWTFVSGGMLTVFFFARLWRRA
;
A
#
# COMPACT_ATOMS: atom_id res chain seq x y z
N MET A 1 27.07 11.81 13.72
CA MET A 1 26.18 11.16 12.74
C MET A 1 26.53 9.68 12.75
N GLN A 2 25.61 8.79 13.15
CA GLN A 2 25.86 7.35 13.05
C GLN A 2 26.02 6.99 11.57
N GLN A 3 27.11 6.31 11.23
CA GLN A 3 27.35 5.83 9.87
C GLN A 3 26.58 4.52 9.66
N LEU A 4 26.01 4.34 8.48
CA LEU A 4 25.34 3.09 8.10
C LEU A 4 26.34 1.95 8.15
N THR A 5 25.99 0.88 8.84
CA THR A 5 26.83 -0.32 8.88
C THR A 5 26.76 -1.04 7.53
N PRO A 6 27.79 -1.83 7.17
CA PRO A 6 27.72 -2.68 5.98
C PRO A 6 26.51 -3.63 5.98
N LEU A 7 26.04 -4.03 7.16
CA LEU A 7 24.85 -4.86 7.34
C LEU A 7 23.57 -4.09 6.98
N ASP A 8 23.44 -2.83 7.38
CA ASP A 8 22.29 -1.98 7.01
C ASP A 8 22.19 -1.81 5.49
N ILE A 9 23.33 -1.56 4.84
CA ILE A 9 23.41 -1.41 3.38
C ILE A 9 23.02 -2.73 2.69
N ALA A 10 23.48 -3.87 3.21
CA ALA A 10 23.13 -5.18 2.67
C ALA A 10 21.61 -5.44 2.73
N PHE A 11 20.94 -5.07 3.83
CA PHE A 11 19.48 -5.19 3.93
C PHE A 11 18.75 -4.27 2.96
N ILE A 12 19.17 -3.01 2.82
CA ILE A 12 18.58 -2.06 1.87
C ILE A 12 18.73 -2.60 0.43
N ALA A 13 19.94 -2.99 0.05
CA ALA A 13 20.21 -3.52 -1.27
C ALA A 13 19.43 -4.82 -1.53
N GLY A 14 19.36 -5.72 -0.55
CA GLY A 14 18.58 -6.96 -0.65
C GLY A 14 17.08 -6.70 -0.81
N TYR A 15 16.51 -5.76 -0.07
CA TYR A 15 15.10 -5.37 -0.19
C TYR A 15 14.79 -4.81 -1.58
N LEU A 16 15.62 -3.89 -2.09
CA LEU A 16 15.46 -3.29 -3.42
C LEU A 16 15.58 -4.33 -4.53
N LEU A 17 16.55 -5.24 -4.40
CA LEU A 17 16.77 -6.31 -5.37
C LEU A 17 15.59 -7.28 -5.37
N LEU A 18 15.06 -7.65 -4.19
CA LEU A 18 13.87 -8.49 -4.07
C LEU A 18 12.64 -7.83 -4.72
N THR A 19 12.40 -6.54 -4.44
CA THR A 19 11.26 -5.82 -5.06
C THR A 19 11.39 -5.75 -6.57
N LEU A 20 12.60 -5.48 -7.08
CA LEU A 20 12.88 -5.49 -8.52
C LEU A 20 12.64 -6.88 -9.14
N LEU A 21 13.14 -7.95 -8.51
CA LEU A 21 12.96 -9.32 -9.01
C LEU A 21 11.48 -9.72 -9.07
N VAL A 22 10.69 -9.37 -8.04
CA VAL A 22 9.24 -9.60 -8.04
C VAL A 22 8.58 -8.83 -9.19
N GLY A 23 8.94 -7.56 -9.37
CA GLY A 23 8.43 -6.75 -10.49
C GLY A 23 8.76 -7.36 -11.87
N LEU A 24 10.02 -7.78 -12.07
CA LEU A 24 10.46 -8.42 -13.31
C LEU A 24 9.77 -9.76 -13.55
N PHE A 25 9.56 -10.57 -12.50
CA PHE A 25 8.88 -11.86 -12.60
C PHE A 25 7.43 -11.68 -13.10
N PHE A 26 6.70 -10.71 -12.56
CA PHE A 26 5.33 -10.42 -12.98
C PHE A 26 5.21 -9.55 -14.23
N SER A 27 6.30 -8.91 -14.69
CA SER A 27 6.30 -8.01 -15.84
C SER A 27 5.78 -8.65 -17.13
N ARG A 28 6.18 -9.91 -17.39
CA ARG A 28 5.76 -10.65 -18.60
C ARG A 28 4.24 -10.83 -18.65
N ARG A 29 3.65 -11.25 -17.53
CA ARG A 29 2.20 -11.45 -17.41
C ARG A 29 1.44 -10.13 -17.47
N ALA A 30 1.94 -9.10 -16.79
CA ALA A 30 1.31 -7.78 -16.83
C ALA A 30 1.33 -7.14 -18.23
N SER A 31 2.28 -7.54 -19.09
CA SER A 31 2.43 -6.99 -20.45
C SER A 31 1.56 -7.70 -21.50
N GLU A 32 0.83 -8.76 -21.15
CA GLU A 32 0.01 -9.52 -22.11
C GLU A 32 -1.16 -8.70 -22.66
N ASN A 33 -1.83 -7.90 -21.81
CA ASN A 33 -2.88 -6.97 -22.21
C ASN A 33 -3.21 -5.98 -21.09
N VAL A 34 -3.97 -4.93 -21.43
CA VAL A 34 -4.44 -3.89 -20.50
C VAL A 34 -5.23 -4.46 -19.31
N GLY A 35 -6.00 -5.52 -19.54
CA GLY A 35 -6.78 -6.19 -18.49
C GLY A 35 -5.92 -6.94 -17.47
N GLU A 36 -4.83 -7.59 -17.88
CA GLU A 36 -3.85 -8.19 -16.96
C GLU A 36 -3.05 -7.11 -16.23
N PHE A 37 -2.70 -6.00 -16.89
CA PHE A 37 -1.97 -4.89 -16.27
C PHE A 37 -2.78 -4.20 -15.16
N PHE A 38 -4.04 -3.82 -15.42
CA PHE A 38 -4.85 -3.05 -14.46
C PHE A 38 -5.73 -3.90 -13.55
N LEU A 39 -6.26 -5.02 -14.05
CA LEU A 39 -7.25 -5.83 -13.32
C LEU A 39 -6.69 -7.18 -12.86
N SER A 40 -5.46 -7.53 -13.23
CA SER A 40 -4.89 -8.87 -13.02
C SER A 40 -5.84 -9.99 -13.48
N GLY A 41 -6.48 -9.76 -14.64
CA GLY A 41 -7.48 -10.68 -15.20
C GLY A 41 -8.72 -10.89 -14.32
N ARG A 42 -8.98 -9.99 -13.35
CA ARG A 42 -10.04 -10.10 -12.32
C ARG A 42 -9.93 -11.36 -11.46
N LYS A 43 -8.72 -11.95 -11.36
CA LYS A 43 -8.43 -13.18 -10.60
C LYS A 43 -7.77 -12.91 -9.26
N LEU A 44 -7.52 -11.65 -8.91
CA LEU A 44 -6.89 -11.29 -7.65
C LEU A 44 -7.83 -11.61 -6.48
N PRO A 45 -7.43 -12.42 -5.49
CA PRO A 45 -8.26 -12.67 -4.33
C PRO A 45 -8.39 -11.39 -3.50
N TRP A 46 -9.56 -11.20 -2.89
CA TRP A 46 -9.93 -9.96 -2.19
C TRP A 46 -8.94 -9.56 -1.09
N TRP A 47 -8.28 -10.52 -0.44
CA TRP A 47 -7.32 -10.25 0.63
C TRP A 47 -6.02 -9.65 0.07
N ILE A 48 -5.52 -10.10 -1.08
CA ILE A 48 -4.36 -9.49 -1.74
C ILE A 48 -4.70 -8.07 -2.20
N ALA A 49 -5.89 -7.89 -2.80
CA ALA A 49 -6.37 -6.57 -3.20
C ALA A 49 -6.49 -5.63 -2.00
N GLY A 50 -7.09 -6.12 -0.91
CA GLY A 50 -7.26 -5.41 0.36
C GLY A 50 -5.95 -5.00 1.00
N THR A 51 -5.02 -5.95 1.17
CA THR A 51 -3.71 -5.65 1.75
C THR A 51 -2.90 -4.71 0.88
N GLY A 52 -3.01 -4.82 -0.45
CA GLY A 52 -2.40 -3.88 -1.38
C GLY A 52 -2.91 -2.45 -1.19
N MET A 53 -4.22 -2.26 -1.10
CA MET A 53 -4.83 -0.95 -0.83
C MET A 53 -4.36 -0.34 0.50
N VAL A 54 -4.27 -1.15 1.56
CA VAL A 54 -3.74 -0.69 2.86
C VAL A 54 -2.27 -0.33 2.74
N ALA A 55 -1.45 -1.18 2.10
CA ALA A 55 -0.03 -0.92 1.90
C ALA A 55 0.23 0.38 1.11
N THR A 56 -0.59 0.71 0.11
CA THR A 56 -0.50 1.98 -0.64
C THR A 56 -0.83 3.21 0.23
N THR A 57 -1.67 3.05 1.25
CA THR A 57 -2.03 4.14 2.16
C THR A 57 -0.93 4.42 3.19
N PHE A 58 -0.18 3.39 3.59
CA PHE A 58 0.95 3.50 4.52
C PHE A 58 2.24 3.87 3.77
N ALA A 59 2.36 5.16 3.42
CA ALA A 59 3.58 5.71 2.86
C ALA A 59 4.64 6.02 3.95
N ALA A 60 5.87 6.33 3.53
CA ALA A 60 7.02 6.53 4.44
C ALA A 60 6.86 7.71 5.42
N ASP A 61 5.98 8.65 5.11
CA ASP A 61 5.59 9.81 5.92
C ASP A 61 4.57 9.48 7.01
N THR A 62 3.83 8.37 6.86
CA THR A 62 2.75 8.00 7.77
C THR A 62 3.24 7.72 9.19
N PRO A 63 4.33 6.97 9.43
CA PRO A 63 4.86 6.78 10.79
C PRO A 63 5.30 8.09 11.44
N LEU A 64 5.84 9.03 10.65
CA LEU A 64 6.22 10.36 11.14
C LEU A 64 4.98 11.16 11.57
N ALA A 65 3.91 11.11 10.78
CA ALA A 65 2.65 11.74 11.13
C ALA A 65 2.03 11.12 12.41
N VAL A 66 2.03 9.79 12.52
CA VAL A 66 1.54 9.08 13.72
C VAL A 66 2.35 9.46 14.95
N ALA A 67 3.68 9.46 14.86
CA ALA A 67 4.53 9.92 15.96
C ALA A 67 4.22 11.37 16.36
N GLY A 68 3.98 12.25 15.38
CA GLY A 68 3.53 13.62 15.61
C GLY A 68 2.17 13.73 16.30
N PHE A 69 1.18 12.91 15.90
CA PHE A 69 -0.13 12.86 16.54
C PHE A 69 -0.03 12.38 17.98
N VAL A 70 0.75 11.34 18.24
CA VAL A 70 0.93 10.79 19.58
C VAL A 70 1.67 11.78 20.48
N ALA A 71 2.71 12.45 19.96
CA ALA A 71 3.47 13.43 20.72
C ALA A 71 2.62 14.64 21.15
N ARG A 72 1.65 15.08 20.31
CA ARG A 72 0.82 16.25 20.60
C ARG A 72 -0.46 15.92 21.37
N ASN A 73 -1.14 14.83 20.98
CA ASN A 73 -2.51 14.53 21.41
C ASN A 73 -2.60 13.20 22.19
N GLY A 74 -1.47 12.58 22.52
CA GLY A 74 -1.42 11.24 23.09
C GLY A 74 -1.91 10.16 22.11
N ILE A 75 -2.05 8.93 22.59
CA ILE A 75 -2.52 7.78 21.78
C ILE A 75 -3.91 8.04 21.18
N ALA A 76 -4.72 8.86 21.84
CA ALA A 76 -6.04 9.27 21.35
C ALA A 76 -5.97 10.00 19.99
N GLY A 77 -4.88 10.71 19.67
CA GLY A 77 -4.69 11.34 18.37
C GLY A 77 -4.72 10.36 17.19
N ASN A 78 -4.38 9.09 17.43
CA ASN A 78 -4.42 8.04 16.41
C ASN A 78 -5.86 7.66 16.02
N TRP A 79 -6.89 8.08 16.77
CA TRP A 79 -8.28 7.80 16.39
C TRP A 79 -8.73 8.48 15.10
N VAL A 80 -7.94 9.44 14.57
CA VAL A 80 -8.19 10.05 13.26
C VAL A 80 -8.35 9.01 12.15
N TRP A 81 -7.69 7.85 12.26
CA TRP A 81 -7.78 6.78 11.26
C TRP A 81 -9.19 6.22 11.08
N TRP A 82 -10.03 6.29 12.11
CA TRP A 82 -11.42 5.83 12.03
C TRP A 82 -12.24 6.64 11.02
N THR A 83 -11.85 7.88 10.72
CA THR A 83 -12.51 8.69 9.68
C THR A 83 -12.37 8.08 8.29
N PHE A 84 -11.24 7.41 7.99
CA PHE A 84 -11.02 6.70 6.74
C PHE A 84 -11.88 5.44 6.62
N VAL A 85 -12.25 4.80 7.74
CA VAL A 85 -13.16 3.65 7.73
C VAL A 85 -14.54 4.11 7.25
N SER A 86 -15.09 5.17 7.85
CA SER A 86 -16.38 5.73 7.44
C SER A 86 -16.35 6.22 5.99
N GLY A 87 -15.30 6.97 5.62
CA GLY A 87 -15.13 7.46 4.25
C GLY A 87 -15.01 6.33 3.22
N GLY A 88 -14.25 5.28 3.53
CA GLY A 88 -14.10 4.10 2.70
C GLY A 88 -15.42 3.33 2.53
N MET A 89 -16.17 3.12 3.62
CA MET A 89 -17.48 2.47 3.58
C MET A 89 -18.47 3.23 2.71
N LEU A 90 -18.58 4.56 2.88
CA LEU A 90 -19.47 5.40 2.07
C LEU A 90 -19.06 5.38 0.60
N THR A 91 -17.75 5.46 0.33
CA THR A 91 -17.22 5.41 -1.03
C THR A 91 -17.59 4.09 -1.73
N VAL A 92 -17.41 2.96 -1.05
CA VAL A 92 -17.81 1.65 -1.59
C VAL A 92 -19.32 1.58 -1.80
N PHE A 93 -20.12 2.03 -0.83
CA PHE A 93 -21.58 1.96 -0.91
C PHE A 93 -22.14 2.76 -2.11
N PHE A 94 -21.66 3.99 -2.32
CA PHE A 94 -22.16 4.84 -3.39
C PHE A 94 -21.49 4.59 -4.75
N PHE A 95 -20.17 4.36 -4.79
CA PHE A 95 -19.40 4.37 -6.04
C PHE A 95 -19.04 2.98 -6.58
N ALA A 96 -19.08 1.91 -5.78
CA ALA A 96 -18.70 0.57 -6.28
C ALA A 96 -19.57 0.08 -7.44
N ARG A 97 -20.85 0.50 -7.49
CA ARG A 97 -21.73 0.20 -8.63
C ARG A 97 -21.30 0.91 -9.91
N LEU A 98 -20.76 2.13 -9.81
CA LEU A 98 -20.30 2.91 -10.96
C LEU A 98 -19.00 2.33 -11.52
N TRP A 99 -18.07 1.93 -10.66
CA TRP A 99 -16.79 1.34 -11.08
C TRP A 99 -16.91 -0.06 -11.69
N ARG A 100 -17.91 -0.85 -11.30
CA ARG A 100 -18.16 -2.17 -11.92
C ARG A 100 -18.72 -2.10 -13.35
N ARG A 101 -19.10 -0.92 -13.85
CA ARG A 101 -19.68 -0.74 -15.20
C ARG A 101 -18.62 -0.49 -16.27
N ALA A 102 -17.42 -0.06 -15.89
CA ALA A 102 -16.27 0.14 -16.77
C ALA A 102 -15.41 -1.13 -16.85
#